data_AF-A0A4Q1FQU7-F1
#
_entry.id   AF-A0A4Q1FQU7-F1
#
_cell.length_a   1.000
_cell.length_b   1.000
_cell.length_c   1.000
_cell.angle_alpha   90.00
_cell.angle_beta   90.00
_cell.angle_gamma   90.00
#
_symmetry.space_group_name_H-M   'P 1'
#
loop_
_entity.id
_entity.type
_entity.pdbx_description
1 polymer ?
#
loop_
_entity_poly.entity_id
_entity_poly.type
_entity_poly.pdbx_seq_one_letter_code
_entity_poly.pdbx_strand_id
1 'polypeptide(L)'
;MKSLVTSLLLFLFIPVCGQQPVHDSLKVYYQDSLMISKDFKEGSLSNTLTVKVINPCNAEKEKFDGAVTIISAAVKNKNYSNSIVYNYPYAQSGLINVKEDHISIYTVNKQKAVLIPFTYCGNWDNDTKVSYIILYNRKKYLYHIKYYCEEGGKCKIKDNLNITLKDLPPKLKLQVIKDLKTKYNKSKDFY
;
A
#
# COMPACT_ATOMS: atom_id res chain seq x y z
N MET A 1 36.30 -48.97 32.69
CA MET A 1 35.50 -48.82 31.46
C MET A 1 34.50 -47.70 31.69
N LYS A 2 34.73 -46.51 31.12
CA LYS A 2 33.88 -45.32 31.26
C LYS A 2 33.33 -45.00 29.87
N SER A 3 32.02 -45.09 29.68
CA SER A 3 31.35 -44.63 28.46
C SER A 3 30.68 -43.29 28.78
N LEU A 4 31.27 -42.20 28.29
CA LEU A 4 30.70 -40.87 28.31
C LEU A 4 29.79 -40.77 27.07
N VAL A 5 28.48 -40.74 27.28
CA VAL A 5 27.49 -40.48 26.24
C VAL A 5 27.40 -38.97 26.06
N THR A 6 28.08 -38.46 25.04
CA THR A 6 28.01 -37.05 24.62
C THR A 6 26.71 -36.85 23.84
N SER A 7 25.70 -36.27 24.49
CA SER A 7 24.43 -35.88 23.85
C SER A 7 24.67 -34.62 23.00
N LEU A 8 24.74 -34.78 21.68
CA LEU A 8 24.83 -33.70 20.71
C LEU A 8 23.42 -33.19 20.39
N LEU A 9 22.99 -32.13 21.09
CA LEU A 9 21.77 -31.37 20.73
C LEU A 9 22.00 -30.64 19.40
N LEU A 10 21.56 -31.26 18.31
CA LEU A 10 21.43 -30.63 17.00
C LEU A 10 20.37 -29.53 17.07
N PHE A 11 20.80 -28.28 17.21
CA PHE A 11 19.98 -27.12 16.89
C PHE A 11 19.72 -27.13 15.37
N LEU A 12 18.56 -27.67 14.98
CA LEU A 12 18.00 -27.43 13.66
C LEU A 12 17.65 -25.95 13.56
N PHE A 13 18.58 -25.17 12.99
CA PHE A 13 18.29 -23.86 12.44
C PHE A 13 17.27 -24.07 11.32
N ILE A 14 15.99 -23.89 11.63
CA ILE A 14 14.96 -23.75 10.61
C ILE A 14 15.28 -22.42 9.91
N PRO A 15 15.70 -22.41 8.64
CA PRO A 15 15.89 -21.16 7.94
C PRO A 15 14.50 -20.54 7.84
N VAL A 16 14.36 -19.35 8.43
CA VAL A 16 13.20 -18.50 8.21
C VAL A 16 13.16 -18.24 6.71
N CYS A 17 12.33 -19.00 5.98
CA CYS A 17 11.95 -18.69 4.60
C CYS A 17 11.12 -17.40 4.60
N GLY A 18 11.80 -16.28 4.82
CA GLY A 18 11.26 -14.94 4.79
C GLY A 18 11.68 -14.28 3.49
N GLN A 19 10.70 -14.11 2.60
CA GLN A 19 10.69 -13.24 1.43
C GLN A 19 11.86 -13.41 0.45
N GLN A 20 11.56 -13.96 -0.73
CA GLN A 20 12.46 -13.85 -1.88
C GLN A 20 12.79 -12.36 -2.10
N PRO A 21 14.07 -11.96 -2.06
CA PRO A 21 14.45 -10.64 -2.50
C PRO A 21 14.04 -10.48 -3.96
N VAL A 22 13.49 -9.33 -4.31
CA VAL A 22 13.15 -8.97 -5.68
C VAL A 22 14.39 -9.22 -6.55
N HIS A 23 14.27 -10.09 -7.54
CA HIS A 23 15.37 -10.59 -8.36
C HIS A 23 16.20 -9.41 -8.91
N ASP A 24 17.54 -9.46 -8.78
CA ASP A 24 18.46 -8.37 -9.16
C ASP A 24 18.32 -7.93 -10.64
N SER A 25 17.73 -8.77 -11.49
CA SER A 25 17.38 -8.46 -12.88
C SER A 25 16.39 -7.30 -13.03
N LEU A 26 15.66 -6.92 -11.97
CA LEU A 26 14.72 -5.82 -12.02
C LEU A 26 15.37 -4.45 -11.76
N LYS A 27 16.62 -4.39 -11.23
CA LYS A 27 17.31 -3.12 -10.90
C LYS A 27 17.41 -2.15 -12.08
N VAL A 28 17.55 -2.67 -13.31
CA VAL A 28 17.64 -1.87 -14.54
C VAL A 28 16.34 -1.11 -14.85
N TYR A 29 15.20 -1.57 -14.34
CA TYR A 29 13.90 -0.97 -14.61
C TYR A 29 13.47 0.08 -13.59
N TYR A 30 14.21 0.31 -12.50
CA TYR A 30 13.92 1.36 -11.51
C TYR A 30 14.40 2.72 -12.05
N GLN A 31 13.72 3.26 -13.06
CA GLN A 31 14.15 4.49 -13.73
C GLN A 31 13.68 5.75 -13.01
N ASP A 32 12.45 5.76 -12.52
CA ASP A 32 11.85 6.90 -11.82
C ASP A 32 11.38 6.47 -10.42
N SER A 33 11.45 7.36 -9.44
CA SER A 33 10.87 7.11 -8.11
C SER A 33 10.25 8.35 -7.51
N LEU A 34 9.10 8.16 -6.86
CA LEU A 34 8.43 9.15 -6.03
C LEU A 34 8.63 8.77 -4.58
N MET A 35 8.98 9.74 -3.74
CA MET A 35 9.10 9.56 -2.30
C MET A 35 8.33 10.66 -1.57
N ILE A 36 7.45 10.26 -0.67
CA ILE A 36 6.64 11.14 0.16
C ILE A 36 7.00 10.85 1.61
N SER A 37 7.24 11.89 2.41
CA SER A 37 7.55 11.79 3.84
C SER A 37 6.63 12.69 4.64
N LYS A 38 5.97 12.13 5.67
CA LYS A 38 5.10 12.90 6.59
C LYS A 38 5.39 12.55 8.04
N ASP A 39 5.69 13.55 8.85
CA ASP A 39 5.86 13.39 10.28
C ASP A 39 4.54 13.61 11.03
N PHE A 40 4.30 12.81 12.07
CA PHE A 40 3.14 12.95 12.94
C PHE A 40 3.39 12.45 14.36
N LYS A 41 2.64 13.01 15.31
CA LYS A 41 2.73 12.63 16.73
C LYS A 41 1.60 11.68 17.13
N GLU A 42 1.96 10.72 17.97
CA GLU A 42 1.05 9.83 18.68
C GLU A 42 1.39 9.90 20.18
N GLY A 43 0.70 10.79 20.90
CA GLY A 43 1.12 11.20 22.24
C GLY A 43 2.49 11.88 22.20
N SER A 44 3.45 11.39 22.98
CA SER A 44 4.84 11.88 23.00
C SER A 44 5.74 11.24 21.94
N LEU A 45 5.25 10.23 21.19
CA LEU A 45 6.03 9.56 20.15
C LEU A 45 5.92 10.33 18.83
N SER A 46 7.07 10.72 18.29
CA SER A 46 7.18 11.21 16.90
C SER A 46 7.34 10.02 15.96
N ASN A 47 6.48 9.95 14.96
CA ASN A 47 6.49 8.94 13.91
C ASN A 47 6.74 9.63 12.56
N THR A 48 7.44 8.94 11.67
CA THR A 48 7.63 9.34 10.28
C THR A 48 6.99 8.29 9.40
N LEU A 49 6.07 8.72 8.55
CA LEU A 49 5.59 7.96 7.40
C LEU A 49 6.53 8.22 6.22
N THR A 50 6.98 7.16 5.57
CA THR A 50 7.63 7.21 4.26
C THR A 50 6.84 6.36 3.28
N VAL A 51 6.41 6.94 2.17
CA VAL A 51 5.82 6.23 1.03
C VAL A 51 6.77 6.36 -0.14
N LYS A 52 7.17 5.25 -0.75
CA LYS A 52 8.03 5.23 -1.92
C LYS A 52 7.35 4.45 -3.03
N VAL A 53 7.18 5.09 -4.19
CA VAL A 53 6.71 4.47 -5.42
C VAL A 53 7.87 4.39 -6.39
N ILE A 54 8.06 3.21 -6.96
CA ILE A 54 8.99 2.94 -8.05
C ILE A 54 8.20 2.91 -9.34
N ASN A 55 8.74 3.58 -10.36
CA ASN A 55 8.09 3.79 -11.65
C ASN A 55 6.64 4.23 -11.41
N PRO A 56 6.44 5.35 -10.71
CA PRO A 56 5.11 5.90 -10.55
C PRO A 56 4.56 6.27 -11.92
N CYS A 57 3.24 6.36 -12.00
CA CYS A 57 2.61 7.06 -13.10
C CYS A 57 3.18 8.48 -13.20
N ASN A 58 3.51 8.90 -14.42
CA ASN A 58 3.81 10.29 -14.71
C ASN A 58 2.88 10.74 -15.82
N ALA A 59 1.97 11.68 -15.55
CA ALA A 59 1.06 12.20 -16.58
C ALA A 59 1.75 13.10 -17.61
N GLU A 60 2.96 13.60 -17.31
CA GLU A 60 3.77 14.45 -18.20
C GLU A 60 4.69 13.65 -19.12
N LYS A 61 4.98 12.39 -18.78
CA LYS A 61 5.72 11.46 -19.65
C LYS A 61 4.69 10.47 -20.19
N GLU A 62 4.65 10.19 -21.50
CA GLU A 62 3.73 9.21 -22.12
C GLU A 62 3.96 7.74 -21.68
N LYS A 63 4.64 7.51 -20.55
CA LYS A 63 4.92 6.19 -20.00
C LYS A 63 3.73 5.73 -19.16
N PHE A 64 2.82 5.03 -19.81
CA PHE A 64 1.74 4.27 -19.16
C PHE A 64 2.07 2.78 -19.05
N ASP A 65 3.20 2.36 -19.64
CA ASP A 65 3.74 1.01 -19.63
C ASP A 65 5.09 0.98 -18.89
N GLY A 66 5.22 0.06 -17.95
CA GLY A 66 6.49 -0.19 -17.27
C GLY A 66 6.69 -1.66 -17.03
N ALA A 67 7.95 -2.09 -16.96
CA ALA A 67 8.27 -3.48 -16.62
C ALA A 67 7.86 -3.83 -15.18
N VAL A 68 7.83 -2.83 -14.29
CA VAL A 68 7.49 -2.98 -12.88
C VAL A 68 6.99 -1.65 -12.31
N THR A 69 6.04 -1.69 -11.37
CA THR A 69 5.70 -0.56 -10.51
C THR A 69 5.42 -1.08 -9.09
N ILE A 70 6.07 -0.48 -8.11
CA ILE A 70 6.05 -0.95 -6.71
C ILE A 70 5.74 0.23 -5.81
N ILE A 71 4.78 0.06 -4.91
CA ILE A 71 4.57 0.98 -3.78
C ILE A 71 5.03 0.32 -2.50
N SER A 72 5.76 1.07 -1.70
CA SER A 72 6.12 0.70 -0.34
C SER A 72 5.75 1.82 0.62
N ALA A 73 5.30 1.45 1.81
CA ALA A 73 4.95 2.40 2.85
C ALA A 73 5.50 1.90 4.18
N ALA A 74 6.11 2.80 4.95
CA ALA A 74 6.67 2.50 6.26
C ALA A 74 6.29 3.60 7.25
N VAL A 75 5.79 3.21 8.42
CA VAL A 75 5.73 4.08 9.59
C VAL A 75 6.85 3.67 10.53
N LYS A 76 7.72 4.60 10.90
CA LYS A 76 8.85 4.37 11.79
C LYS A 76 8.87 5.39 12.93
N ASN A 77 9.24 4.93 14.12
CA ASN A 77 9.71 5.78 15.20
C ASN A 77 10.91 5.12 15.90
N LYS A 78 11.34 5.68 17.03
CA LYS A 78 12.46 5.13 17.82
C LYS A 78 12.25 3.72 18.36
N ASN A 79 10.99 3.27 18.52
CA ASN A 79 10.62 2.03 19.18
C ASN A 79 10.09 0.96 18.21
N TYR A 80 9.62 1.32 17.01
CA TYR A 80 9.05 0.38 16.06
C TYR A 80 9.18 0.83 14.61
N SER A 81 9.12 -0.14 13.69
CA SER A 81 8.93 0.08 12.26
C SER A 81 7.88 -0.88 11.72
N ASN A 82 6.92 -0.38 10.95
CA ASN A 82 5.86 -1.15 10.31
C ASN A 82 5.83 -0.81 8.83
N SER A 83 6.16 -1.77 7.96
CA SER A 83 6.25 -1.55 6.52
C SER A 83 5.48 -2.56 5.69
N ILE A 84 4.96 -2.12 4.54
CA ILE A 84 4.32 -2.96 3.52
C ILE A 84 4.91 -2.63 2.17
N VAL A 85 5.04 -3.63 1.31
CA VAL A 85 5.45 -3.50 -0.09
C VAL A 85 4.41 -4.20 -0.94
N TYR A 86 3.96 -3.54 -2.00
CA TYR A 86 3.04 -4.07 -2.99
C TYR A 86 3.64 -3.88 -4.39
N ASN A 87 3.84 -5.00 -5.09
CA ASN A 87 4.22 -5.04 -6.49
C ASN A 87 2.96 -5.19 -7.34
N TYR A 88 2.70 -4.25 -8.23
CA TYR A 88 1.52 -4.33 -9.10
C TYR A 88 1.73 -5.38 -10.20
N PRO A 89 0.89 -6.43 -10.28
CA PRO A 89 1.12 -7.52 -11.22
C PRO A 89 0.92 -7.14 -12.70
N TYR A 90 0.26 -6.01 -12.99
CA TYR A 90 -0.09 -5.61 -14.35
C TYR A 90 0.60 -4.31 -14.77
N ALA A 91 1.89 -4.16 -14.45
CA ALA A 91 2.68 -2.96 -14.74
C ALA A 91 2.71 -2.59 -16.24
N GLN A 92 2.50 -3.58 -17.13
CA GLN A 92 2.37 -3.38 -18.58
C GLN A 92 1.06 -2.69 -18.99
N SER A 93 0.02 -2.78 -18.16
CA SER A 93 -1.30 -2.19 -18.40
C SER A 93 -1.55 -0.94 -17.54
N GLY A 94 -0.57 -0.56 -16.71
CA GLY A 94 -0.68 0.65 -15.94
C GLY A 94 0.29 0.77 -14.78
N LEU A 95 0.52 2.01 -14.36
CA LEU A 95 1.47 2.37 -13.30
C LEU A 95 0.77 2.94 -12.07
N ILE A 96 1.36 2.74 -10.89
CA ILE A 96 0.80 3.23 -9.63
C ILE A 96 0.86 4.76 -9.59
N ASN A 97 -0.28 5.39 -9.31
CA ASN A 97 -0.40 6.83 -9.08
C ASN A 97 -0.69 7.10 -7.59
N VAL A 98 0.15 7.90 -6.95
CA VAL A 98 -0.01 8.32 -5.55
C VAL A 98 -0.02 9.83 -5.49
N LYS A 99 -1.01 10.40 -4.81
CA LYS A 99 -1.11 11.84 -4.54
C LYS A 99 -0.88 12.09 -3.05
N GLU A 100 0.09 12.94 -2.73
CA GLU A 100 0.51 13.19 -1.34
C GLU A 100 -0.60 13.81 -0.49
N ASP A 101 -1.37 14.73 -1.07
CA ASP A 101 -2.50 15.42 -0.44
C ASP A 101 -3.65 14.47 -0.07
N HIS A 102 -3.77 13.34 -0.77
CA HIS A 102 -4.76 12.30 -0.48
C HIS A 102 -4.36 11.39 0.69
N ILE A 103 -3.07 11.36 1.06
CA ILE A 103 -2.58 10.59 2.22
C ILE A 103 -3.03 11.27 3.51
N SER A 104 -3.79 10.53 4.32
CA SER A 104 -4.38 11.04 5.56
C SER A 104 -3.92 10.26 6.79
N ILE A 105 -3.79 11.00 7.89
CA ILE A 105 -3.42 10.46 9.21
C ILE A 105 -4.59 10.74 10.15
N TYR A 106 -5.31 9.68 10.51
CA TYR A 106 -6.56 9.74 11.26
C TYR A 106 -6.40 9.14 12.66
N THR A 107 -7.07 9.71 13.67
CA THR A 107 -7.02 9.16 15.04
C THR A 107 -8.16 8.18 15.27
N VAL A 108 -7.84 6.92 15.56
CA VAL A 108 -8.81 5.88 15.95
C VAL A 108 -8.42 5.33 17.32
N ASN A 109 -9.30 5.52 18.32
CA ASN A 109 -9.09 5.05 19.69
C ASN A 109 -7.73 5.48 20.28
N LYS A 110 -7.43 6.78 20.19
CA LYS A 110 -6.16 7.42 20.62
C LYS A 110 -4.91 7.00 19.85
N GLN A 111 -5.03 6.07 18.90
CA GLN A 111 -3.94 5.65 18.03
C GLN A 111 -4.06 6.29 16.64
N LYS A 112 -2.93 6.47 15.96
CA LYS A 112 -2.89 7.02 14.60
C LYS A 112 -3.01 5.89 13.58
N ALA A 113 -3.95 6.04 12.66
CA ALA A 113 -4.10 5.24 11.46
C ALA A 113 -3.60 6.06 10.26
N VAL A 114 -2.75 5.45 9.45
CA VAL A 114 -2.28 6.05 8.19
C VAL A 114 -3.05 5.42 7.05
N LEU A 115 -3.70 6.24 6.23
CA LEU A 115 -4.44 5.85 5.03
C LEU A 115 -3.71 6.38 3.80
N ILE A 116 -3.24 5.47 2.95
CA ILE A 116 -2.48 5.78 1.75
C ILE A 116 -3.29 5.26 0.56
N PRO A 117 -4.20 6.07 0.01
CA PRO A 117 -4.88 5.71 -1.21
C PRO A 117 -3.93 5.86 -2.41
N PHE A 118 -4.13 5.00 -3.40
CA PHE A 118 -3.41 5.07 -4.68
C PHE A 118 -4.28 4.50 -5.81
N THR A 119 -4.11 5.06 -7.00
CA THR A 119 -4.83 4.67 -8.21
C THR A 119 -3.82 4.16 -9.24
N TYR A 120 -4.28 3.93 -10.47
CA TYR A 120 -3.46 3.41 -11.55
C TYR A 120 -3.77 4.21 -12.81
N CYS A 121 -2.75 4.68 -13.52
CA CYS A 121 -2.92 5.19 -14.87
C CYS A 121 -2.66 4.06 -15.86
N GLY A 122 -3.33 4.06 -17.01
CA GLY A 122 -3.14 3.02 -18.05
C GLY A 122 -4.37 2.15 -18.33
N ASN A 123 -5.45 2.26 -17.55
CA ASN A 123 -6.74 1.63 -17.90
C ASN A 123 -7.59 2.60 -18.73
N TRP A 124 -7.85 2.24 -19.99
CA TRP A 124 -8.75 2.96 -20.90
C TRP A 124 -10.20 2.48 -20.81
N ASP A 125 -10.45 1.47 -19.97
CA ASP A 125 -11.77 0.91 -19.76
C ASP A 125 -12.56 1.68 -18.68
N ASN A 126 -13.89 1.56 -18.74
CA ASN A 126 -14.80 2.12 -17.74
C ASN A 126 -14.61 1.49 -16.33
N ASP A 127 -13.95 0.34 -16.23
CA ASP A 127 -13.58 -0.27 -14.95
C ASP A 127 -12.24 0.30 -14.45
N THR A 128 -12.28 0.95 -13.29
CA THR A 128 -11.11 1.50 -12.60
C THR A 128 -11.05 1.00 -11.16
N LYS A 129 -9.99 1.34 -10.42
CA LYS A 129 -9.84 0.92 -9.03
C LYS A 129 -9.07 1.93 -8.19
N VAL A 130 -9.46 2.02 -6.92
CA VAL A 130 -8.68 2.65 -5.87
C VAL A 130 -8.16 1.59 -4.94
N SER A 131 -6.87 1.65 -4.66
CA SER A 131 -6.24 0.79 -3.66
C SER A 131 -5.90 1.58 -2.42
N TYR A 132 -5.96 0.93 -1.26
CA TYR A 132 -5.63 1.52 0.02
C TYR A 132 -4.59 0.67 0.72
N ILE A 133 -3.44 1.26 1.03
CA ILE A 133 -2.60 0.78 2.11
C ILE A 133 -3.06 1.44 3.40
N ILE A 134 -3.27 0.64 4.44
CA ILE A 134 -3.65 1.10 5.77
C ILE A 134 -2.66 0.55 6.79
N LEU A 135 -2.04 1.44 7.55
CA LEU A 135 -1.16 1.08 8.66
C LEU A 135 -1.83 1.55 9.95
N TYR A 136 -2.24 0.60 10.79
CA TYR A 136 -2.93 0.90 12.04
C TYR A 136 -2.66 -0.16 13.10
N ASN A 137 -2.28 0.27 14.30
CA ASN A 137 -2.01 -0.61 15.45
C ASN A 137 -1.10 -1.79 15.09
N ARG A 138 0.02 -1.51 14.41
CA ARG A 138 0.99 -2.49 13.88
C ARG A 138 0.44 -3.51 12.87
N LYS A 139 -0.85 -3.43 12.52
CA LYS A 139 -1.44 -4.19 11.43
C LYS A 139 -1.26 -3.44 10.11
N LYS A 140 -1.21 -4.22 9.03
CA LYS A 140 -1.07 -3.76 7.66
C LYS A 140 -2.28 -4.27 6.91
N TYR A 141 -2.94 -3.41 6.16
CA TYR A 141 -4.03 -3.80 5.28
C TYR A 141 -3.75 -3.27 3.89
N LEU A 142 -4.09 -4.07 2.89
CA LEU A 142 -4.07 -3.70 1.49
C LEU A 142 -5.41 -4.09 0.91
N TYR A 143 -6.15 -3.10 0.41
CA TYR A 143 -7.43 -3.31 -0.25
C TYR A 143 -7.39 -2.76 -1.66
N HIS A 144 -8.09 -3.42 -2.56
CA HIS A 144 -8.32 -2.98 -3.93
C HIS A 144 -9.83 -2.87 -4.13
N ILE A 145 -10.32 -1.67 -4.39
CA ILE A 145 -11.75 -1.36 -4.52
C ILE A 145 -12.05 -1.04 -5.97
N LYS A 146 -12.91 -1.83 -6.60
CA LYS A 146 -13.32 -1.65 -7.98
C LYS A 146 -14.41 -0.57 -8.10
N TYR A 147 -14.27 0.25 -9.13
CA TYR A 147 -15.22 1.26 -9.54
C TYR A 147 -15.60 1.03 -11.00
N TYR A 148 -16.81 1.44 -11.34
CA TYR A 148 -17.28 1.58 -12.71
C TYR A 148 -17.59 3.05 -12.97
N CYS A 149 -17.04 3.61 -14.03
CA CYS A 149 -17.29 4.98 -14.49
C CYS A 149 -18.20 4.97 -15.72
N GLU A 150 -19.31 5.67 -15.62
CA GLU A 150 -20.28 5.84 -16.72
C GLU A 150 -19.73 6.82 -17.76
N GLU A 151 -20.28 6.82 -18.99
CA GLU A 151 -19.88 7.72 -20.09
C GLU A 151 -19.97 9.21 -19.72
N GLY A 152 -20.81 9.58 -18.75
CA GLY A 152 -20.88 10.93 -18.16
C GLY A 152 -19.77 11.25 -17.14
N GLY A 153 -18.77 10.38 -16.99
CA GLY A 153 -17.64 10.52 -16.08
C GLY A 153 -17.98 10.28 -14.61
N LYS A 154 -19.21 9.89 -14.27
CA LYS A 154 -19.62 9.58 -12.90
C LYS A 154 -19.20 8.16 -12.52
N CYS A 155 -18.50 8.01 -11.40
CA CYS A 155 -17.99 6.72 -10.96
C CYS A 155 -18.73 6.19 -9.72
N LYS A 156 -18.94 4.87 -9.69
CA LYS A 156 -19.63 4.16 -8.61
C LYS A 156 -18.81 2.95 -8.18
N ILE A 157 -18.85 2.66 -6.88
CA ILE A 157 -18.20 1.48 -6.29
C ILE A 157 -18.94 0.22 -6.74
N LYS A 158 -18.21 -0.76 -7.26
CA LYS A 158 -18.72 -2.07 -7.70
C LYS A 158 -18.63 -3.14 -6.61
N ASP A 159 -17.74 -2.94 -5.63
CA ASP A 159 -17.50 -3.91 -4.57
C ASP A 159 -18.44 -3.75 -3.36
N ASN A 160 -18.74 -4.87 -2.70
CA ASN A 160 -19.40 -4.85 -1.40
C ASN A 160 -18.39 -4.45 -0.30
N LEU A 161 -18.31 -3.15 -0.02
CA LEU A 161 -17.39 -2.59 0.99
C LEU A 161 -17.54 -3.22 2.38
N ASN A 162 -18.72 -3.74 2.73
CA ASN A 162 -18.90 -4.36 4.03
C ASN A 162 -18.13 -5.67 4.15
N ILE A 163 -18.06 -6.43 3.07
CA ILE A 163 -17.32 -7.68 2.94
C ILE A 163 -15.84 -7.38 2.71
N THR A 164 -15.51 -6.52 1.75
CA THR A 164 -14.12 -6.21 1.38
C THR A 164 -13.32 -5.63 2.54
N LEU A 165 -13.95 -4.77 3.36
CA LEU A 165 -13.30 -4.10 4.49
C LEU A 165 -13.60 -4.76 5.85
N LYS A 166 -14.03 -6.04 5.88
CA LYS A 166 -14.48 -6.71 7.10
C LYS A 166 -13.45 -6.75 8.22
N ASP A 167 -12.17 -6.80 7.87
CA ASP A 167 -11.07 -6.93 8.84
C ASP A 167 -10.63 -5.57 9.42
N LEU A 168 -11.18 -4.46 8.92
CA LEU A 168 -10.94 -3.14 9.48
C LEU A 168 -11.75 -2.92 10.77
N PRO A 169 -11.15 -2.31 11.80
CA PRO A 169 -11.89 -1.83 12.97
C PRO A 169 -13.06 -0.93 12.56
N PRO A 170 -14.24 -1.01 13.20
CA PRO A 170 -15.46 -0.34 12.73
C PRO A 170 -15.32 1.16 12.45
N LYS A 171 -14.67 1.92 13.34
CA LYS A 171 -14.41 3.35 13.15
C LYS A 171 -13.51 3.65 11.95
N LEU A 172 -12.48 2.82 11.75
CA LEU A 172 -11.56 2.96 10.62
C LEU A 172 -12.25 2.59 9.30
N LYS A 173 -13.04 1.50 9.31
CA LYS A 173 -13.88 1.08 8.18
C LYS A 173 -14.83 2.21 7.74
N LEU A 174 -15.53 2.84 8.68
CA LEU A 174 -16.43 3.96 8.38
C LEU A 174 -15.70 5.13 7.71
N GLN A 175 -14.51 5.48 8.21
CA GLN A 175 -13.70 6.54 7.60
C GLN A 175 -13.26 6.19 6.16
N VAL A 176 -12.79 4.97 5.93
CA VAL A 176 -12.38 4.51 4.60
C VAL A 176 -13.56 4.49 3.63
N ILE A 177 -14.74 4.01 4.07
CA ILE A 177 -15.96 4.02 3.26
C ILE A 177 -16.37 5.46 2.90
N LYS A 178 -16.27 6.39 3.84
CA LYS A 178 -16.56 7.81 3.59
C LYS A 178 -15.62 8.35 2.52
N ASP A 179 -14.31 8.18 2.69
CA ASP A 179 -13.30 8.65 1.73
C ASP A 179 -13.54 8.07 0.32
N LEU A 180 -13.76 6.75 0.22
CA LEU A 180 -14.06 6.06 -1.04
C LEU A 180 -15.29 6.66 -1.75
N LYS A 181 -16.35 6.97 -1.02
CA LYS A 181 -17.59 7.52 -1.60
C LYS A 181 -17.48 9.00 -1.99
N THR A 182 -16.66 9.78 -1.28
CA THR A 182 -16.60 11.24 -1.49
C THR A 182 -15.49 11.68 -2.41
N LYS A 183 -14.33 10.98 -2.41
CA LYS A 183 -13.12 11.40 -3.14
C LYS A 183 -13.03 10.85 -4.56
N TYR A 184 -13.75 9.76 -4.86
CA TYR A 184 -13.62 9.02 -6.12
C TYR A 184 -14.98 8.84 -6.79
N ASN A 185 -15.63 9.94 -7.12
CA ASN A 185 -16.98 9.93 -7.73
C ASN A 185 -16.97 10.42 -9.18
N LYS A 186 -15.82 10.87 -9.69
CA LYS A 186 -15.60 11.28 -11.07
C LYS A 186 -14.39 10.57 -11.66
N SER A 187 -14.40 10.34 -12.98
CA SER A 187 -13.32 9.67 -13.71
C SER A 187 -11.97 10.38 -13.52
N LYS A 188 -11.98 11.71 -13.51
CA LYS A 188 -10.79 12.54 -13.25
C LYS A 188 -10.16 12.32 -11.86
N ASP A 189 -10.88 11.77 -10.90
CA ASP A 189 -10.33 11.55 -9.55
C ASP A 189 -9.31 10.39 -9.55
N PHE A 190 -9.28 9.59 -10.61
CA PHE A 190 -8.38 8.45 -10.78
C PHE A 190 -7.07 8.79 -11.49
N TYR A 191 -7.00 9.94 -12.17
CA TYR A 191 -5.87 10.41 -12.98
C TYR A 191 -5.18 11.59 -12.29
#